data_AF-A0A085ZP85-F1
#
_entry.id   AF-A0A085ZP85-F1
#
_cell.length_a   1.000
_cell.length_b   1.000
_cell.length_c   1.000
_cell.angle_alpha   90.00
_cell.angle_beta   90.00
_cell.angle_gamma   90.00
#
_symmetry.space_group_name_H-M   'P 1'
#
loop_
_entity.id
_entity.type
_entity.pdbx_description
1 polymer ?
#
loop_
_entity_poly.entity_id
_entity_poly.type
_entity_poly.pdbx_seq_one_letter_code
_entity_poly.pdbx_strand_id
1 'polypeptide(L)'
;MRLLKSLYPFLLLLLISCNTQPQKLSAIHETIEVSYVNWACDCANFIETKFYKSNFNYQIKETDCIFIEPSNDNNKIPNAFYRKGNFDHYLELTGQFYNDKGIPSSYEQKTTEQQLKKAKVFRYDSFKLIKKNKNQFSN
;
A
#
# COMPACT_ATOMS: atom_id res chain seq x y z
N MET A 1 58.69 4.27 -28.16
CA MET A 1 57.24 4.09 -27.97
C MET A 1 57.01 3.24 -26.73
N ARG A 2 56.67 3.86 -25.60
CA ARG A 2 56.24 3.17 -24.37
C ARG A 2 54.73 3.32 -24.26
N LEU A 3 54.02 2.20 -24.39
CA LEU A 3 52.58 2.07 -24.15
C LEU A 3 52.31 2.32 -22.66
N LEU A 4 51.77 3.49 -22.32
CA LEU A 4 51.27 3.78 -20.99
C LEU A 4 49.76 3.54 -20.96
N LYS A 5 49.43 2.59 -20.11
CA LYS A 5 48.12 2.01 -19.81
C LYS A 5 47.15 3.07 -19.27
N SER A 6 45.89 2.87 -19.62
CA SER A 6 44.73 2.91 -18.72
C SER A 6 44.62 4.09 -17.76
N LEU A 7 43.61 4.93 -17.99
CA LEU A 7 42.74 5.46 -16.95
C LEU A 7 41.40 5.78 -17.63
N TYR A 8 40.51 4.79 -17.63
CA TYR A 8 39.08 5.02 -17.79
C TYR A 8 38.66 5.74 -16.49
N PRO A 9 38.36 7.05 -16.46
CA PRO A 9 37.70 7.59 -15.29
C PRO A 9 36.29 7.04 -15.34
N PHE A 10 36.14 5.93 -14.62
CA PHE A 10 34.98 5.49 -13.87
C PHE A 10 33.86 6.56 -13.88
N LEU A 11 33.10 6.62 -14.98
CA LEU A 11 31.79 7.27 -15.01
C LEU A 11 30.83 6.30 -14.31
N LEU A 12 31.12 6.01 -13.04
CA LEU A 12 30.19 5.44 -12.11
C LEU A 12 29.24 6.58 -11.73
N LEU A 13 28.41 6.95 -12.71
CA LEU A 13 27.16 7.65 -12.44
C LEU A 13 26.36 6.65 -11.61
N LEU A 14 26.55 6.74 -10.31
CA LEU A 14 25.78 6.07 -9.29
C LEU A 14 24.31 6.30 -9.65
N LEU A 15 23.68 5.23 -10.13
CA LEU A 15 22.24 5.09 -10.18
C LEU A 15 21.75 5.18 -8.75
N ILE A 16 21.59 6.40 -8.23
CA ILE A 16 20.87 6.65 -6.99
C ILE A 16 19.40 6.41 -7.35
N SER A 17 19.04 5.13 -7.44
CA SER A 17 17.66 4.70 -7.57
C SER A 17 16.91 5.28 -6.38
N CYS A 18 16.00 6.22 -6.65
CA CYS A 18 15.19 6.85 -5.62
C CYS A 18 14.26 5.76 -5.06
N ASN A 19 14.68 5.13 -3.96
CA ASN A 19 13.92 4.02 -3.37
C ASN A 19 12.59 4.57 -2.83
N THR A 20 11.48 4.20 -3.47
CA THR A 20 10.13 4.61 -3.10
C THR A 20 9.53 3.76 -1.98
N GLN A 21 10.13 2.60 -1.69
CA GLN A 21 9.74 1.70 -0.60
C GLN A 21 10.05 2.34 0.76
N PRO A 22 9.09 2.38 1.69
CA PRO A 22 9.38 2.78 3.07
C PRO A 22 10.22 1.70 3.77
N GLN A 23 11.18 2.12 4.61
CA GLN A 23 12.18 1.20 5.18
C GLN A 23 11.98 0.94 6.68
N LYS A 24 11.54 1.95 7.45
CA LYS A 24 11.52 1.86 8.91
C LYS A 24 10.12 1.55 9.44
N LEU A 25 9.94 0.37 10.04
CA LEU A 25 8.70 0.03 10.77
C LEU A 25 8.60 0.79 12.10
N SER A 26 7.36 1.03 12.54
CA SER A 26 7.05 1.76 13.78
C SER A 26 7.34 0.99 15.07
N ALA A 27 7.52 -0.34 14.99
CA ALA A 27 7.56 -1.25 16.14
C ALA A 27 6.23 -1.33 16.93
N ILE A 28 5.17 -0.66 16.46
CA ILE A 28 3.83 -0.73 17.05
C ILE A 28 3.04 -1.78 16.29
N HIS A 29 2.80 -2.91 16.93
CA HIS A 29 1.91 -3.95 16.41
C HIS A 29 0.47 -3.63 16.74
N GLU A 30 -0.35 -3.49 15.70
CA GLU A 30 -1.76 -3.19 15.83
C GLU A 30 -2.62 -3.99 14.85
N THR A 31 -3.93 -3.97 15.11
CA THR A 31 -4.93 -4.54 14.21
C THR A 31 -5.82 -3.43 13.69
N ILE A 32 -5.87 -3.29 12.37
CA ILE A 32 -6.71 -2.30 11.68
C ILE A 32 -7.76 -3.01 10.84
N GLU A 33 -8.93 -2.38 10.71
CA GLU A 33 -9.95 -2.83 9.78
C GLU A 33 -10.01 -1.85 8.60
N VAL A 34 -9.84 -2.36 7.38
CA VAL A 34 -9.80 -1.53 6.16
C VAL A 34 -10.81 -2.00 5.13
N SER A 35 -11.29 -1.05 4.34
CA SER A 35 -12.05 -1.31 3.12
C SER A 35 -11.26 -0.93 1.89
N TYR A 36 -11.46 -1.68 0.81
CA TYR A 36 -10.92 -1.34 -0.50
C TYR A 36 -11.70 -0.18 -1.13
N VAL A 37 -10.99 0.76 -1.74
CA VAL A 37 -11.54 1.88 -2.50
C VAL A 37 -11.20 1.69 -3.97
N ASN A 38 -12.22 1.69 -4.82
CA ASN A 38 -12.06 1.59 -6.28
C ASN A 38 -11.78 2.98 -6.86
N TRP A 39 -10.51 3.40 -6.85
CA TRP A 39 -10.09 4.63 -7.51
C TRP A 39 -9.98 4.45 -9.04
N ALA A 40 -10.10 5.57 -9.76
CA ALA A 40 -9.75 5.66 -11.19
C ALA A 40 -8.27 6.04 -11.41
N CYS A 41 -7.44 6.03 -10.35
CA CYS A 41 -6.02 6.38 -10.37
C CYS A 41 -5.15 5.30 -9.73
N ASP A 42 -3.83 5.35 -10.01
CA ASP A 42 -2.82 4.60 -9.26
C ASP A 42 -2.49 5.29 -7.95
N CYS A 43 -3.27 4.96 -6.92
CA CYS A 43 -3.24 5.60 -5.62
C CYS A 43 -3.27 4.54 -4.51
N ALA A 44 -3.12 4.99 -3.25
CA ALA A 44 -3.41 4.15 -2.10
C ALA A 44 -4.90 3.76 -2.09
N ASN A 45 -5.20 2.47 -2.00
CA ASN A 45 -6.54 1.93 -2.27
C ASN A 45 -7.26 1.38 -1.02
N PHE A 46 -6.72 1.60 0.18
CA PHE A 46 -7.32 1.13 1.42
C PHE A 46 -7.59 2.28 2.35
N ILE A 47 -8.73 2.27 3.02
CA ILE A 47 -9.05 3.24 4.06
C ILE A 47 -9.49 2.50 5.32
N GLU A 48 -9.03 2.97 6.48
CA GLU A 48 -9.48 2.44 7.77
C GLU A 48 -10.98 2.73 7.96
N THR A 49 -11.75 1.70 8.29
CA THR A 49 -13.21 1.79 8.34
C THR A 49 -13.69 2.70 9.47
N LYS A 50 -12.85 2.92 10.49
CA LYS A 50 -13.09 3.85 11.61
C LYS A 50 -13.39 5.29 11.16
N PHE A 51 -12.95 5.69 9.96
CA PHE A 51 -13.20 7.04 9.45
C PHE A 51 -14.66 7.31 9.08
N TYR A 52 -15.37 6.28 8.59
CA TYR A 52 -16.73 6.46 8.08
C TYR A 52 -17.78 5.58 8.79
N LYS A 53 -17.39 4.51 9.51
CA LYS A 53 -18.33 3.65 10.25
C LYS A 53 -19.19 4.43 11.27
N SER A 54 -18.64 5.49 11.87
CA SER A 54 -19.33 6.37 12.81
C SER A 54 -19.80 7.69 12.18
N ASN A 55 -19.50 7.94 10.91
CA ASN A 55 -19.82 9.17 10.20
C ASN A 55 -20.25 8.87 8.76
N PHE A 56 -21.55 8.67 8.57
CA PHE A 56 -22.14 8.36 7.26
C PHE A 56 -21.94 9.47 6.20
N ASN A 57 -21.68 10.71 6.63
CA ASN A 57 -21.41 11.83 5.74
C ASN A 57 -19.92 11.99 5.41
N TYR A 58 -19.08 11.06 5.86
CA TYR A 58 -17.65 11.11 5.61
C TYR A 58 -17.35 10.92 4.12
N GLN A 59 -16.72 11.92 3.53
CA GLN A 59 -16.23 11.85 2.16
C GLN A 59 -14.78 11.35 2.17
N ILE A 60 -14.58 10.18 1.60
CA ILE A 60 -13.25 9.55 1.46
C ILE A 60 -12.36 10.43 0.60
N LYS A 61 -11.19 10.79 1.12
CA LYS A 61 -10.15 11.51 0.37
C LYS A 61 -8.97 10.60 0.08
N GLU A 62 -8.26 10.87 -1.01
CA GLU A 62 -7.02 10.16 -1.38
C GLU A 62 -6.00 10.17 -0.23
N THR A 63 -5.91 11.28 0.52
CA THR A 63 -4.97 11.46 1.64
C THR A 63 -5.25 10.58 2.85
N ASP A 64 -6.47 10.07 2.97
CA ASP A 64 -6.89 9.17 4.06
C ASP A 64 -6.59 7.71 3.72
N CYS A 65 -6.26 7.44 2.47
CA CYS A 65 -5.96 6.10 2.00
C CYS A 65 -4.50 5.71 2.27
N ILE A 66 -4.32 4.41 2.49
CA ILE A 66 -3.05 3.76 2.78
C ILE A 66 -2.79 2.65 1.75
N PHE A 67 -1.52 2.33 1.55
CA PHE A 67 -1.14 1.07 0.95
C PHE A 67 -1.09 -0.03 2.01
N ILE A 68 -1.24 -1.27 1.58
CA ILE A 68 -0.98 -2.45 2.41
C ILE A 68 0.00 -3.36 1.68
N GLU A 69 0.86 -4.05 2.42
CA GLU A 69 1.75 -5.08 1.86
C GLU A 69 1.94 -6.25 2.83
N PRO A 70 2.01 -7.50 2.35
CA PRO A 70 2.22 -8.64 3.22
C PRO A 70 3.65 -8.66 3.73
N SER A 71 3.87 -9.18 4.95
CA SER A 71 5.22 -9.35 5.48
C SER A 71 5.99 -10.48 4.81
N ASN A 72 5.29 -11.43 4.17
CA ASN A 72 5.83 -12.51 3.36
C ASN A 72 4.79 -13.00 2.31
N ASP A 73 5.25 -13.72 1.29
CA ASP A 73 4.39 -14.16 0.17
C ASP A 73 3.27 -15.14 0.56
N ASN A 74 3.45 -15.92 1.62
CA ASN A 74 2.45 -16.90 2.07
C ASN A 74 1.19 -16.23 2.65
N ASN A 75 1.31 -14.97 3.08
CA ASN A 75 0.23 -14.20 3.67
C ASN A 75 -0.50 -13.31 2.66
N LYS A 76 -0.23 -13.42 1.35
CA LYS A 76 -0.90 -12.61 0.33
C LYS A 76 -2.42 -12.78 0.37
N ILE A 77 -3.13 -11.65 0.43
CA ILE A 77 -4.58 -11.62 0.23
C ILE A 77 -4.92 -12.21 -1.15
N PRO A 78 -5.85 -13.19 -1.25
CA PRO A 78 -6.18 -13.83 -2.52
C PRO A 78 -6.73 -12.86 -3.56
N ASN A 79 -6.36 -13.05 -4.83
CA ASN A 79 -6.87 -12.26 -5.96
C ASN A 79 -8.40 -12.21 -6.06
N ALA A 80 -9.11 -13.23 -5.56
CA ALA A 80 -10.56 -13.25 -5.47
C ALA A 80 -11.14 -12.08 -4.64
N PHE A 81 -10.43 -11.62 -3.61
CA PHE A 81 -10.80 -10.44 -2.83
C PHE A 81 -10.82 -9.19 -3.72
N TYR A 82 -9.73 -8.92 -4.43
CA TYR A 82 -9.61 -7.74 -5.28
C TYR A 82 -10.59 -7.75 -6.46
N ARG A 83 -10.96 -8.92 -6.98
CA ARG A 83 -11.92 -9.03 -8.09
C ARG A 83 -13.38 -8.83 -7.67
N LYS A 84 -13.79 -9.42 -6.56
CA LYS A 84 -15.21 -9.40 -6.11
C LYS A 84 -15.37 -9.38 -4.59
N GLY A 85 -14.50 -10.06 -3.84
CA GLY A 85 -14.66 -10.21 -2.40
C GLY A 85 -14.68 -8.88 -1.62
N ASN A 86 -14.03 -7.83 -2.15
CA ASN A 86 -13.98 -6.51 -1.54
C ASN A 86 -15.34 -5.80 -1.45
N PHE A 87 -16.33 -6.19 -2.26
CA PHE A 87 -17.69 -5.65 -2.17
C PHE A 87 -18.39 -6.14 -0.91
N ASP A 88 -18.17 -7.40 -0.55
CA ASP A 88 -18.86 -8.08 0.56
C ASP A 88 -18.05 -8.14 1.86
N HIS A 89 -16.74 -7.84 1.82
CA HIS A 89 -15.85 -7.99 2.97
C HIS A 89 -14.99 -6.75 3.22
N TYR A 90 -14.73 -6.49 4.50
CA TYR A 90 -13.59 -5.72 4.98
C TYR A 90 -12.39 -6.66 5.18
N LEU A 91 -11.21 -6.07 5.31
CA LEU A 91 -10.02 -6.76 5.79
C LEU A 91 -9.74 -6.35 7.23
N GLU A 92 -9.61 -7.32 8.12
CA GLU A 92 -8.93 -7.13 9.40
C GLU A 92 -7.46 -7.52 9.19
N LEU A 93 -6.54 -6.58 9.43
CA LEU A 93 -5.10 -6.74 9.19
C LEU A 93 -4.36 -6.57 10.52
N THR A 94 -3.50 -7.53 10.87
CA THR A 94 -2.60 -7.41 12.03
C THR A 94 -1.17 -7.21 11.54
N GLY A 95 -0.49 -6.18 12.03
CA GLY A 95 0.82 -5.78 11.51
C GLY A 95 1.30 -4.45 12.07
N GLN A 96 2.07 -3.70 11.29
CA GLN A 96 2.66 -2.42 11.70
C GLN A 96 2.66 -1.43 10.53
N PHE A 97 2.51 -0.14 10.84
CA PHE A 97 2.85 0.90 9.89
C PHE A 97 4.36 1.07 9.75
N TYR A 98 4.77 1.47 8.55
CA TYR A 98 6.03 2.19 8.38
C TYR A 98 5.93 3.61 8.94
N ASN A 99 7.03 4.12 9.49
CA ASN A 99 7.13 5.50 9.96
C ASN A 99 7.09 6.49 8.79
N ASP A 100 7.70 6.11 7.66
CA ASP A 100 7.80 6.94 6.48
C ASP A 100 6.68 6.61 5.48
N LYS A 101 6.27 7.62 4.72
CA LYS A 101 5.39 7.41 3.56
C LYS A 101 6.19 6.82 2.40
N GLY A 102 5.57 5.96 1.62
CA GLY A 102 6.18 5.37 0.44
C GLY A 102 5.18 4.64 -0.44
N ILE A 103 5.71 3.78 -1.31
CA ILE A 103 4.97 2.92 -2.22
C ILE A 103 5.51 1.50 -2.01
N PRO A 104 4.66 0.50 -1.74
CA PRO A 104 5.13 -0.88 -1.62
C PRO A 104 5.84 -1.36 -2.88
N SER A 105 6.89 -2.13 -2.70
CA SER A 105 7.63 -2.81 -3.77
C SER A 105 6.77 -3.83 -4.50
N SER A 106 5.74 -4.36 -3.84
CA SER A 106 4.74 -5.23 -4.43
C SER A 106 3.62 -4.48 -5.16
N TYR A 107 3.65 -3.14 -5.20
CA TYR A 107 2.63 -2.36 -5.88
C TYR A 107 2.85 -2.40 -7.39
N GLU A 108 1.88 -2.92 -8.13
CA GLU A 108 1.87 -2.92 -9.58
C GLU A 108 1.16 -1.67 -10.08
N GLN A 109 1.93 -0.74 -10.67
CA GLN A 109 1.41 0.45 -11.32
C GLN A 109 0.62 0.07 -12.58
N LYS A 110 -0.63 0.54 -12.68
CA LYS A 110 -1.55 0.19 -13.77
C LYS A 110 -1.54 1.18 -14.93
N THR A 111 -1.03 2.39 -14.70
CA THR A 111 -1.05 3.52 -15.65
C THR A 111 0.35 4.12 -15.77
N THR A 112 0.79 4.41 -16.99
CA THR A 112 2.13 4.98 -17.24
C THR A 112 2.18 6.50 -17.09
N GLU A 113 1.02 7.16 -17.00
CA GLU A 113 0.89 8.61 -17.09
C GLU A 113 0.93 9.30 -15.72
N GLN A 114 0.56 8.60 -14.65
CA GLN A 114 0.45 9.19 -13.33
C GLN A 114 1.65 8.84 -12.45
N GLN A 115 2.33 9.88 -11.93
CA GLN A 115 3.32 9.68 -10.89
C GLN A 115 2.62 9.19 -9.61
N LEU A 116 2.98 7.99 -9.16
CA LEU A 116 2.45 7.47 -7.90
C LEU A 116 2.81 8.37 -6.73
N LYS A 117 1.81 8.73 -5.93
CA LYS A 117 2.00 9.50 -4.71
C LYS A 117 2.35 8.56 -3.55
N LYS A 118 3.35 8.96 -2.76
CA LYS A 118 3.70 8.25 -1.51
C LYS A 118 2.57 8.40 -0.49
N ALA A 119 2.18 7.30 0.14
CA ALA A 119 1.17 7.28 1.20
C ALA A 119 1.67 6.50 2.42
N LYS A 120 0.88 6.43 3.49
CA LYS A 120 1.18 5.51 4.58
C LYS A 120 1.13 4.08 4.06
N VAL A 121 1.99 3.22 4.59
CA VAL A 121 2.03 1.80 4.23
C VAL A 121 1.87 0.98 5.49
N PHE A 122 0.92 0.05 5.48
CA PHE A 122 0.72 -0.93 6.54
C PHE A 122 1.25 -2.29 6.09
N ARG A 123 2.30 -2.77 6.76
CA ARG A 123 2.84 -4.12 6.52
C ARG A 123 2.13 -5.11 7.44
N TYR A 124 1.40 -6.06 6.86
CA TYR A 124 0.59 -7.01 7.62
C TYR A 124 1.23 -8.40 7.71
N ASP A 125 1.15 -9.00 8.89
CA ASP A 125 1.60 -10.36 9.18
C ASP A 125 0.48 -11.38 9.05
N SER A 126 -0.78 -10.94 9.15
CA SER A 126 -1.95 -11.80 8.92
C SER A 126 -3.14 -10.96 8.49
N PHE A 127 -4.11 -11.60 7.85
CA PHE A 127 -5.37 -10.97 7.49
C PHE A 127 -6.56 -11.91 7.77
N LYS A 128 -7.74 -11.31 7.98
CA LYS A 128 -9.03 -12.00 7.97
C LYS A 128 -10.03 -11.24 7.11
N LEU A 129 -10.93 -11.98 6.47
CA LEU A 129 -12.07 -11.40 5.74
C LEU A 129 -13.24 -11.23 6.71
N ILE A 130 -13.72 -9.99 6.89
CA ILE A 130 -14.85 -9.68 7.77
C ILE A 130 -16.05 -9.32 6.90
N LYS A 131 -17.14 -10.08 7.01
CA LYS A 131 -18.36 -9.86 6.21
C LYS A 131 -19.00 -8.51 6.56
N LYS A 132 -19.34 -7.72 5.55
CA LYS A 132 -20.07 -6.47 5.73
C LYS A 132 -21.53 -6.74 6.12
N ASN A 133 -22.05 -5.98 7.07
CA ASN A 133 -23.47 -6.03 7.42
C ASN A 133 -24.29 -5.22 6.40
N LYS A 134 -25.13 -5.90 5.61
CA LYS A 134 -25.94 -5.27 4.55
C LYS A 134 -26.93 -4.22 5.08
N ASN A 135 -27.29 -4.29 6.37
CA ASN A 135 -28.25 -3.37 6.99
C ASN A 135 -27.65 -1.98 7.34
N GLN A 136 -26.35 -1.74 7.12
CA GLN A 136 -25.71 -0.46 7.43
C GLN A 136 -25.81 0.60 6.32
N PHE A 137 -26.34 0.24 5.14
CA PHE A 137 -26.44 1.14 3.98
C PHE A 137 -27.88 1.25 3.42
N SER A 138 -28.86 0.76 4.17
CA SER A 138 -30.29 0.85 3.83
C SER A 138 -30.96 1.89 4.71
N ASN A 139 -30.71 3.16 4.43
CA ASN A 139 -31.53 4.30 4.86
C ASN A 139 -31.57 5.31 3.73
#